data_AF-A0A955K0R3-F1
#
_entry.id   AF-A0A955K0R3-F1
#
_cell.length_a   1.000
_cell.length_b   1.000
_cell.length_c   1.000
_cell.angle_alpha   90.00
_cell.angle_beta   90.00
_cell.angle_gamma   90.00
#
_symmetry.space_group_name_H-M   'P 1'
#
loop_
_entity.id
_entity.type
_entity.pdbx_description
1 polymer ?
#
loop_
_entity_poly.entity_id
_entity_poly.type
_entity_poly.pdbx_seq_one_letter_code
_entity_poly.pdbx_strand_id
1 'polypeptide(L)'
;MRDVKRAQSVVVIESPFLTEKRALYFAGLFNQLTRKGVKIRVNTRNPRHHDKLLEIQAWKSIRILRDNGVKAYFFNDMRHRKLAIIDGQILWEGSLNILSQALSREVMRRTNSTELAHQMIQFTKMNNRFW
;
A
#
# COMPACT_ATOMS: atom_id res chain seq x y z
N MET A 1 -8.38 -6.52 -6.23
CA MET A 1 -7.63 -7.79 -6.03
C MET A 1 -7.04 -8.39 -7.31
N ARG A 2 -7.75 -8.38 -8.46
CA ARG A 2 -7.26 -9.02 -9.70
C ARG A 2 -5.90 -8.51 -10.17
N ASP A 3 -5.69 -7.19 -10.18
CA ASP A 3 -4.42 -6.60 -10.63
C ASP A 3 -3.25 -6.99 -9.72
N VAL A 4 -3.42 -6.89 -8.39
CA VAL A 4 -2.38 -7.27 -7.41
C VAL A 4 -1.99 -8.74 -7.56
N LYS A 5 -2.96 -9.65 -7.76
CA LYS A 5 -2.69 -11.08 -7.98
C LYS A 5 -1.88 -11.37 -9.25
N ARG A 6 -1.93 -10.47 -10.24
CA ARG A 6 -1.24 -10.60 -11.52
C ARG A 6 0.08 -9.82 -11.57
N ALA A 7 0.45 -9.15 -10.48
CA ALA A 7 1.68 -8.38 -10.40
C ALA A 7 2.91 -9.26 -10.69
N GLN A 8 3.84 -8.74 -11.49
CA GLN A 8 5.02 -9.47 -11.95
C GLN A 8 6.32 -8.97 -11.31
N SER A 9 6.39 -7.69 -10.93
CA SER A 9 7.64 -7.05 -10.50
C SER A 9 7.50 -6.26 -9.22
N VAL A 10 6.56 -5.31 -9.14
CA VAL A 10 6.49 -4.34 -8.04
C VAL A 10 5.04 -4.01 -7.71
N VAL A 11 4.73 -3.96 -6.41
CA VAL A 11 3.47 -3.41 -5.88
C VAL A 11 3.81 -2.35 -4.85
N VAL A 12 3.34 -1.12 -5.07
CA VAL A 12 3.42 -0.03 -4.10
C VAL A 12 2.02 0.32 -3.64
N ILE A 13 1.79 0.36 -2.32
CA ILE A 13 0.53 0.79 -1.73
C ILE A 13 0.83 1.97 -0.81
N GLU A 14 0.06 3.04 -0.93
CA GLU A 14 0.01 4.10 0.07
C GLU A 14 -1.33 4.05 0.80
N SER A 15 -1.27 3.88 2.12
CA SER A 15 -2.44 3.84 3.00
C SER A 15 -2.09 4.53 4.30
N PRO A 16 -2.73 5.67 4.64
CA PRO A 16 -2.41 6.41 5.85
C PRO A 16 -2.85 5.69 7.12
N PHE A 17 -3.79 4.75 7.01
CA PHE A 17 -4.27 3.94 8.10
C PHE A 17 -4.10 2.45 7.79
N LEU A 18 -3.93 1.67 8.85
CA LEU A 18 -3.71 0.24 8.81
C LEU A 18 -4.56 -0.42 9.90
N THR A 19 -5.22 -1.54 9.60
CA THR A 19 -5.89 -2.38 10.60
C THR A 19 -5.42 -3.83 10.50
N GLU A 20 -5.34 -4.49 11.65
CA GLU A 20 -4.84 -5.87 11.77
C GLU A 20 -5.64 -6.82 10.87
N LYS A 21 -6.97 -6.69 10.89
CA LYS A 21 -7.89 -7.47 10.05
C LYS A 21 -7.55 -7.35 8.55
N ARG A 22 -7.24 -6.15 8.06
CA ARG A 22 -6.89 -5.94 6.65
C ARG A 22 -5.49 -6.42 6.34
N ALA A 23 -4.52 -6.22 7.24
CA ALA A 23 -3.19 -6.77 7.07
C ALA A 23 -3.22 -8.30 6.95
N LEU A 24 -3.96 -9.00 7.82
CA LEU A 24 -4.15 -10.45 7.74
C LEU A 24 -4.84 -10.89 6.44
N TYR A 25 -5.86 -10.14 5.99
CA TYR A 25 -6.54 -10.43 4.73
C TYR A 25 -5.58 -10.42 3.52
N PHE A 26 -4.61 -9.49 3.50
CA PHE A 26 -3.62 -9.41 2.43
C PHE A 26 -2.38 -10.28 2.65
N ALA A 27 -2.09 -10.70 3.88
CA ALA A 27 -0.86 -11.40 4.27
C ALA A 27 -0.56 -12.60 3.37
N GLY A 28 -1.54 -13.50 3.20
CA GLY A 28 -1.36 -14.69 2.36
C GLY A 28 -1.05 -14.37 0.89
N LEU A 29 -1.70 -13.34 0.34
CA LEU A 29 -1.43 -12.89 -1.04
C LEU A 29 -0.03 -12.26 -1.16
N PHE A 30 0.35 -11.39 -0.23
CA PHE A 30 1.65 -10.75 -0.26
C PHE A 30 2.79 -11.75 -0.10
N ASN A 31 2.64 -12.73 0.80
CA ASN A 31 3.59 -13.82 0.94
C ASN A 31 3.78 -14.60 -0.38
N GLN A 32 2.68 -14.99 -1.03
CA GLN A 32 2.74 -15.68 -2.34
C GLN A 32 3.45 -14.85 -3.41
N LEU A 33 3.18 -13.54 -3.49
CA LEU A 33 3.80 -12.64 -4.47
C LEU A 33 5.29 -12.42 -4.17
N THR A 34 5.65 -12.19 -2.91
CA THR A 34 7.05 -12.01 -2.52
C THR A 34 7.87 -13.27 -2.75
N ARG A 35 7.30 -14.47 -2.53
CA ARG A 35 7.96 -15.74 -2.89
C ARG A 35 8.19 -15.91 -4.39
N LYS A 36 7.40 -15.24 -5.24
CA LYS A 36 7.60 -15.18 -6.70
C LYS A 36 8.60 -14.08 -7.12
N GLY A 37 9.19 -13.36 -6.16
CA GLY A 37 10.14 -12.27 -6.43
C GLY A 37 9.51 -10.89 -6.60
N VAL A 38 8.18 -10.75 -6.43
CA VAL A 38 7.51 -9.44 -6.51
C VAL A 38 7.89 -8.59 -5.30
N LYS A 39 8.42 -7.39 -5.54
CA LYS A 39 8.78 -6.44 -4.49
C LYS A 39 7.54 -5.67 -4.04
N ILE A 40 7.16 -5.81 -2.77
CA ILE A 40 5.99 -5.12 -2.22
C ILE A 40 6.43 -4.03 -1.24
N ARG A 41 5.91 -2.82 -1.44
CA ARG A 41 6.10 -1.67 -0.55
C ARG A 41 4.77 -1.15 -0.04
N VAL A 42 4.73 -0.87 1.26
CA VAL A 42 3.68 -0.08 1.89
C VAL A 42 4.28 1.22 2.42
N ASN A 43 3.73 2.34 1.96
CA ASN A 43 3.98 3.66 2.51
C ASN A 43 2.80 4.02 3.41
N THR A 44 3.10 4.42 4.65
CA THR A 44 2.06 4.81 5.60
C THR A 44 2.48 6.06 6.39
N ARG A 45 1.49 6.77 6.92
CA ARG A 45 1.72 7.85 7.87
C ARG A 45 2.39 7.25 9.11
N ASN A 46 3.30 7.98 9.75
CA ASN A 46 3.97 7.48 10.94
C ASN A 46 2.93 7.10 12.02
N PRO A 47 2.93 5.84 12.51
CA PRO A 47 1.99 5.40 13.54
C PRO A 47 1.94 6.30 14.78
N ARG A 48 3.05 6.96 15.13
CA ARG A 48 3.15 7.89 16.26
C ARG A 48 2.29 9.15 16.12
N HIS A 49 1.79 9.44 14.92
CA HIS A 49 0.90 10.58 14.68
C HIS A 49 -0.57 10.20 14.82
N HIS A 50 -0.89 8.97 15.24
CA HIS A 50 -2.25 8.52 15.47
C HIS A 50 -2.56 8.48 16.97
N ASP A 51 -3.86 8.44 17.29
CA ASP A 51 -4.29 8.15 18.65
C ASP A 51 -3.89 6.73 19.05
N LYS A 52 -3.73 6.50 20.36
CA LYS A 52 -3.16 5.25 20.92
C LYS A 52 -3.74 3.97 20.31
N LEU A 53 -5.05 3.89 20.12
CA LEU A 53 -5.71 2.70 19.56
C LEU A 53 -5.30 2.45 18.10
N LEU A 54 -5.26 3.51 17.29
CA LEU A 54 -4.86 3.44 15.88
C LEU A 54 -3.35 3.19 15.75
N GLU A 55 -2.54 3.75 16.64
CA GLU A 55 -1.10 3.47 16.70
C GLU A 55 -0.84 1.98 16.95
N ILE A 56 -1.49 1.38 17.94
CA ILE A 56 -1.36 -0.05 18.26
C ILE A 56 -1.77 -0.91 17.05
N GLN A 57 -2.91 -0.59 16.42
CA GLN A 57 -3.37 -1.28 15.21
C GLN A 57 -2.36 -1.17 14.07
N ALA A 58 -1.79 0.01 13.87
CA ALA A 58 -0.80 0.23 12.83
C ALA A 58 0.48 -0.60 13.08
N TRP A 59 1.03 -0.60 14.29
CA TRP A 59 2.21 -1.40 14.62
C TRP A 59 1.99 -2.90 14.45
N LYS A 60 0.85 -3.43 14.90
CA LYS A 60 0.48 -4.84 14.66
C LYS A 60 0.39 -5.16 13.17
N SER A 61 -0.29 -4.32 12.41
CA SER A 61 -0.44 -4.46 10.96
C SER A 61 0.91 -4.44 10.25
N ILE A 62 1.81 -3.53 10.64
CA ILE A 62 3.16 -3.42 10.10
C ILE A 62 3.95 -4.71 10.34
N ARG A 63 3.86 -5.28 11.55
CA ARG A 63 4.51 -6.56 11.86
C ARG A 63 4.02 -7.67 10.94
N ILE A 64 2.70 -7.84 10.83
CA ILE A 64 2.09 -8.84 9.93
C ILE A 64 2.58 -8.65 8.48
N LEU A 65 2.60 -7.42 7.99
CA LEU A 65 3.05 -7.13 6.62
C LEU A 65 4.53 -7.50 6.42
N ARG A 66 5.40 -7.12 7.36
CA ARG A 66 6.84 -7.43 7.32
C ARG A 66 7.11 -8.93 7.39
N ASP A 67 6.40 -9.64 8.26
CA ASP A 67 6.49 -11.11 8.39
C ASP A 67 6.09 -11.82 7.08
N ASN A 68 5.35 -11.14 6.20
CA ASN A 68 4.94 -11.63 4.87
C ASN A 68 5.73 -10.97 3.72
N GLY A 69 6.92 -10.44 3.99
CA GLY A 69 7.87 -9.99 2.97
C GLY A 69 7.66 -8.56 2.45
N VAL A 70 6.75 -7.79 3.06
CA VAL A 70 6.45 -6.42 2.65
C VAL A 70 7.40 -5.42 3.30
N LYS A 71 7.98 -4.51 2.49
CA LYS A 71 8.75 -3.37 3.00
C LYS A 71 7.81 -2.24 3.42
N ALA A 72 7.74 -1.96 4.73
CA ALA A 72 6.92 -0.87 5.27
C ALA A 72 7.77 0.37 5.60
N TYR A 73 7.41 1.53 5.04
CA TYR A 73 8.03 2.83 5.27
C TYR A 73 7.06 3.82 5.92
N PHE A 74 7.60 4.63 6.84
CA PHE A 74 6.85 5.60 7.62
C PHE A 74 7.24 7.02 7.25
N PHE A 75 6.27 7.93 7.30
CA PHE A 75 6.48 9.31 6.91
C PHE A 75 5.77 10.27 7.87
N ASN A 76 6.49 11.35 8.20
CA ASN A 76 6.05 12.37 9.16
C ASN A 76 5.33 13.56 8.51
N ASP A 77 5.15 13.56 7.19
CA ASP A 77 4.56 14.65 6.41
C ASP A 77 3.02 14.65 6.40
N MET A 78 2.39 13.90 7.31
CA MET A 78 0.94 13.81 7.46
C MET A 78 0.19 13.37 6.20
N ARG A 79 0.88 12.72 5.25
CA ARG A 79 0.27 12.23 4.00
C ARG A 79 -1.00 11.44 4.24
N HIS A 80 -1.99 11.68 3.39
CA HIS A 80 -3.30 11.06 3.44
C HIS A 80 -3.76 10.51 2.09
N ARG A 81 -2.79 10.25 1.19
CA ARG A 81 -3.05 9.69 -0.13
C ARG A 81 -3.34 8.20 -0.02
N LYS A 82 -4.21 7.74 -0.91
CA LYS A 82 -4.69 6.36 -0.94
C LYS A 82 -4.56 5.90 -2.38
N LEU A 83 -3.52 5.11 -2.62
CA LEU A 83 -3.19 4.67 -3.96
C LEU A 83 -2.53 3.30 -3.93
N ALA A 84 -2.61 2.61 -5.06
CA ALA A 84 -1.76 1.48 -5.35
C ALA A 84 -1.22 1.61 -6.77
N ILE A 85 0.07 1.35 -6.94
CA ILE A 85 0.73 1.28 -8.24
C ILE A 85 1.30 -0.13 -8.40
N ILE A 86 0.97 -0.77 -9.51
CA ILE A 86 1.35 -2.15 -9.81
C ILE A 86 2.14 -2.16 -11.12
N ASP A 87 3.34 -2.74 -11.08
CA ASP A 87 4.27 -2.90 -12.19
C ASP A 87 4.56 -1.61 -12.97
N GLY A 88 4.42 -0.44 -12.32
CA GLY A 88 4.61 0.86 -12.95
C GLY A 88 3.56 1.22 -14.02
N GLN A 89 2.48 0.44 -14.14
CA GLN A 89 1.49 0.58 -15.22
C GLN A 89 0.06 0.74 -14.72
N ILE A 90 -0.35 -0.06 -13.72
CA ILE A 90 -1.70 0.04 -13.16
C ILE A 90 -1.68 0.97 -11.96
N LEU A 91 -2.46 2.05 -12.06
CA LEU A 91 -2.70 2.98 -10.97
C LEU A 91 -4.13 2.81 -10.44
N TRP A 92 -4.23 2.65 -9.13
CA TRP A 92 -5.46 2.77 -8.37
C TRP A 92 -5.35 3.96 -7.44
N GLU A 93 -6.35 4.83 -7.43
CA GLU A 93 -6.39 6.01 -6.57
C GLU A 93 -7.83 6.34 -6.13
N GLY A 94 -8.01 6.95 -4.96
CA GLY A 94 -9.34 7.36 -4.51
C GLY A 94 -9.45 7.59 -3.01
N SER A 95 -10.62 7.31 -2.45
CA SER A 95 -10.95 7.58 -1.05
C SER A 95 -10.75 6.37 -0.12
N LEU A 96 -10.59 5.16 -0.67
CA LEU A 96 -10.45 3.91 0.10
C LEU A 96 -9.06 3.76 0.73
N ASN A 97 -9.01 3.61 2.05
CA ASN A 97 -7.80 3.16 2.74
C ASN A 97 -7.66 1.65 2.55
N ILE A 98 -6.89 1.25 1.53
CA ILE A 98 -6.75 -0.13 1.08
C ILE A 98 -6.45 -1.09 2.25
N LEU A 99 -5.64 -0.66 3.21
CA LEU A 99 -5.16 -1.48 4.32
C LEU A 99 -5.89 -1.23 5.65
N SER A 100 -6.99 -0.48 5.68
CA SER A 100 -7.80 -0.33 6.90
C SER A 100 -9.31 -0.48 6.71
N GLN A 101 -9.82 -0.25 5.51
CA GLN A 101 -11.25 -0.27 5.20
C GLN A 101 -11.63 -1.45 4.29
N ALA A 102 -12.89 -1.91 4.43
CA ALA A 102 -13.48 -2.94 3.58
C ALA A 102 -14.98 -2.77 3.33
N LEU A 103 -15.71 -2.14 4.26
CA LEU A 103 -17.18 -2.03 4.23
C LEU A 103 -17.65 -0.57 4.10
N SER A 104 -16.76 0.37 3.84
CA SER A 104 -17.12 1.77 3.61
C SER A 104 -17.50 2.02 2.15
N ARG A 105 -18.32 3.05 1.93
CA ARG A 105 -18.74 3.49 0.59
C ARG A 105 -17.68 4.41 0.01
N GLU A 106 -16.65 3.82 -0.59
CA GLU A 106 -15.50 4.52 -1.14
C GLU A 106 -15.51 4.49 -2.67
N VAL A 107 -14.86 5.47 -3.28
CA VAL A 107 -14.61 5.48 -4.72
C VAL A 107 -13.15 5.19 -4.98
N MET A 108 -12.88 4.35 -5.96
CA MET A 108 -11.54 4.09 -6.49
C MET A 108 -11.57 4.14 -8.00
N ARG A 109 -10.67 4.91 -8.59
CA ARG A 109 -10.43 4.94 -10.03
C ARG A 109 -9.29 3.98 -10.38
N ARG A 110 -9.49 3.21 -11.44
CA ARG A 110 -8.45 2.39 -12.07
C ARG A 110 -7.99 3.04 -13.35
N THR A 111 -6.68 3.20 -13.50
CA THR A 111 -6.02 3.67 -14.72
C THR A 111 -5.00 2.62 -15.16
N ASN A 112 -4.99 2.31 -16.46
CA ASN A 112 -4.04 1.38 -17.07
C ASN A 112 -3.21 2.15 -18.12
N SER A 113 -2.15 2.81 -17.66
CA SER A 113 -1.24 3.59 -18.49
C SER A 113 0.08 3.75 -17.73
N THR A 114 1.17 3.35 -18.37
CA THR A 114 2.53 3.49 -17.84
C THR A 114 2.88 4.96 -17.63
N GLU A 115 2.46 5.82 -18.55
CA GLU A 115 2.71 7.26 -18.52
C GLU A 115 2.06 7.90 -17.28
N LEU A 116 0.77 7.65 -17.07
CA LEU A 116 0.03 8.22 -15.92
C LEU A 116 0.53 7.63 -14.59
N ALA A 117 0.86 6.35 -14.54
CA ALA A 117 1.45 5.73 -13.36
C ALA A 117 2.82 6.33 -13.03
N HIS A 118 3.67 6.56 -14.03
CA HIS A 118 4.99 7.20 -13.85
C HIS A 118 4.87 8.67 -13.43
N GLN A 119 3.97 9.44 -14.03
CA GLN A 119 3.68 10.81 -13.58
C GLN A 119 3.25 10.84 -12.12
N MET A 120 2.38 9.91 -11.70
CA MET A 120 1.98 9.78 -10.29
C MET A 120 3.16 9.42 -9.37
N ILE A 121 4.05 8.52 -9.80
CA ILE A 121 5.27 8.17 -9.05
C ILE A 121 6.16 9.40 -8.85
N GLN A 122 6.38 10.19 -9.90
CA GLN A 122 7.20 11.39 -9.85
C GLN A 122 6.56 12.46 -8.96
N PHE A 123 5.26 12.73 -9.16
CA PHE A 123 4.49 13.69 -8.37
C PHE A 123 4.54 13.38 -6.87
N THR A 124 4.43 12.10 -6.51
CA THR A 124 4.46 11.64 -5.11
C THR A 124 5.87 11.39 -4.58
N LYS A 125 6.92 11.58 -5.40
CA LYS A 125 8.34 11.35 -5.06
C LYS A 125 8.61 9.93 -4.56
N MET A 126 7.90 8.95 -5.12
CA MET A 126 7.97 7.55 -4.74
C MET A 126 9.19 6.81 -5.31
N ASN A 127 9.83 7.38 -6.32
CA ASN A 127 11.03 6.90 -6.98
C ASN A 127 12.25 6.85 -6.03
N ASN A 128 12.37 7.79 -5.08
CA ASN A 128 13.54 7.97 -4.20
C ASN A 128 13.93 6.76 -3.31
N ARG A 129 13.17 5.66 -3.34
CA ARG A 129 13.44 4.46 -2.52
C ARG A 129 13.17 3.13 -3.23
N PHE A 130 12.88 3.13 -4.53
CA PHE A 130 12.47 1.91 -5.25
C PHE A 130 13.13 1.70 -6.62
N TRP A 131 14.07 2.57 -6.99
CA TRP A 131 14.94 2.44 -8.14
C TRP A 131 16.36 2.69 -7.67
#